data_AF-A0A940BQQ5-F1
#
_entry.id   AF-A0A940BQQ5-F1
#
_cell.length_a   1.000
_cell.length_b   1.000
_cell.length_c   1.000
_cell.angle_alpha   90.00
_cell.angle_beta   90.00
_cell.angle_gamma   90.00
#
_symmetry.space_group_name_H-M   'P 1'
#
loop_
_entity.id
_entity.type
_entity.pdbx_description
1 polymer ?
#
loop_
_entity_poly.entity_id
_entity_poly.type
_entity_poly.pdbx_seq_one_letter_code
_entity_poly.pdbx_strand_id
1 'polypeptide(L)'
;MVIISMLLAMGVFLVILVGIILFVIGLILDIIWIVKAAKQKKAHIVLKVFAVLLTVIGLCTALFPILIMRVGSDLKSARYNSEISGYTDDEIAHVSHYLYLDQGFSYKGTKYVDCGDDLHVPYSKDELDAVGAIEYDDGKHTILYKLPSVASDNLICTENGVFCPENEFEDVMSYYRDEAPLKCKISLYEEKRYRDWAASDLDSDKIREMRQYLLDNGTKDTTQLDEGFKDAIKGSYDFYSEDDVYRFTMILRIKDDEIEADYDKYHAVLPESYSQYIRENLPE
;
A
#
# COMPACT_ATOMS: atom_id res chain seq x y z
N MET A 1 1.28 15.78 11.44
CA MET A 1 0.01 15.13 11.87
C MET A 1 0.13 14.42 13.21
N VAL A 2 1.14 13.55 13.43
CA VAL A 2 1.29 12.72 14.64
C VAL A 2 1.23 13.51 15.97
N ILE A 3 1.89 14.66 16.06
CA ILE A 3 1.94 15.49 17.29
C ILE A 3 0.56 16.07 17.65
N ILE A 4 -0.20 16.51 16.65
CA ILE A 4 -1.53 17.10 16.85
C ILE A 4 -2.53 16.02 17.32
N SER A 5 -2.45 14.81 16.75
CA SER A 5 -3.25 13.66 17.19
C SER A 5 -2.89 13.19 18.60
N MET A 6 -1.61 13.21 18.99
CA MET A 6 -1.19 12.86 20.36
C MET A 6 -1.67 13.90 21.38
N LEU A 7 -1.60 15.20 21.05
CA LEU A 7 -2.11 16.27 21.91
C LEU A 7 -3.62 16.17 22.11
N LEU A 8 -4.38 15.84 21.06
CA LEU A 8 -5.82 15.59 21.14
C LEU A 8 -6.15 14.39 22.02
N ALA A 9 -5.46 13.26 21.84
CA ALA A 9 -5.65 12.06 22.66
C ALA A 9 -5.36 12.34 24.15
N MET A 10 -4.28 13.08 24.43
CA MET A 10 -3.92 13.48 25.79
C MET A 10 -4.97 14.44 26.39
N GLY A 11 -5.51 15.37 25.61
CA GLY A 11 -6.60 16.26 26.02
C GLY A 11 -7.87 15.50 26.40
N VAL A 12 -8.27 14.49 25.60
CA VAL A 12 -9.45 13.65 25.91
C VAL A 12 -9.21 12.85 27.20
N PHE A 13 -8.03 12.28 27.38
CA PHE A 13 -7.69 11.54 28.60
C PHE A 13 -7.77 12.44 29.84
N LEU A 14 -7.30 13.68 29.74
CA LEU A 14 -7.37 14.66 30.82
C LEU A 14 -8.82 15.02 31.16
N VAL A 15 -9.68 15.20 30.17
CA VAL A 15 -11.13 15.45 30.38
C VAL A 15 -11.80 14.28 31.10
N ILE A 16 -11.51 13.04 30.69
CA ILE A 16 -12.04 11.82 31.35
C ILE A 16 -11.56 11.77 32.81
N LEU A 17 -10.28 12.02 33.06
CA LEU A 17 -9.71 12.00 34.41
C LEU A 17 -10.38 13.04 35.33
N VAL A 18 -10.57 14.27 34.84
CA VAL A 18 -11.28 15.33 35.56
C VAL A 18 -12.72 14.92 35.85
N GLY A 19 -13.40 14.31 34.87
CA GLY A 19 -14.77 13.81 35.04
C GLY A 19 -14.88 12.74 36.14
N ILE A 20 -13.96 11.79 36.18
CA ILE A 20 -13.90 10.76 37.22
C ILE A 20 -13.67 11.39 38.60
N ILE A 21 -12.77 12.35 38.71
CA ILE A 21 -12.51 13.04 39.99
C ILE A 21 -13.77 13.78 40.47
N LEU A 22 -14.45 14.51 39.59
CA LEU A 22 -15.70 15.21 39.92
C LEU A 22 -16.81 14.25 40.33
N PHE A 23 -16.91 13.10 39.66
CA PHE A 23 -17.86 12.04 40.00
C PHE A 23 -17.60 11.47 41.40
N VAL A 24 -16.34 11.17 41.73
CA VAL A 24 -15.94 10.66 43.06
C VAL A 24 -16.22 11.71 44.15
N ILE A 25 -15.91 12.99 43.91
CA ILE A 25 -16.24 14.07 44.85
C ILE A 25 -17.76 14.16 45.06
N GLY A 26 -18.54 14.08 43.99
CA GLY A 26 -20.00 14.05 44.05
C GLY A 26 -20.53 12.91 44.92
N LEU A 27 -20.04 11.68 44.71
CA LEU A 27 -20.41 10.52 45.52
C LEU A 27 -20.06 10.68 47.00
N ILE A 28 -18.86 11.19 47.31
CA ILE A 28 -18.43 11.42 48.69
C ILE A 28 -19.35 12.43 49.38
N LEU A 29 -19.68 13.54 48.70
CA LEU A 29 -20.60 14.54 49.22
C LEU A 29 -22.00 13.96 49.47
N ASP A 30 -22.46 13.07 48.60
CA ASP A 30 -23.75 12.41 48.73
C ASP A 30 -23.77 11.44 49.93
N ILE A 31 -22.70 10.65 50.13
CA ILE A 31 -22.53 9.78 51.31
C ILE A 31 -22.50 10.60 52.60
N ILE A 32 -21.73 11.70 52.64
CA ILE A 32 -21.67 12.61 53.81
C ILE A 32 -23.05 13.18 54.11
N TRP A 33 -23.82 13.53 53.08
CA TRP A 33 -25.19 14.01 53.25
C TRP A 33 -26.09 12.94 53.85
N ILE A 34 -26.09 11.70 53.33
CA ILE A 34 -26.89 10.59 53.86
C ILE A 34 -26.59 10.37 55.35
N VAL A 35 -25.31 10.36 55.73
CA VAL A 35 -24.87 10.16 57.12
C VAL A 35 -25.25 11.34 58.03
N LYS A 36 -25.18 12.60 57.53
CA LYS A 36 -25.57 13.78 58.31
C LYS A 36 -27.08 13.99 58.42
N ALA A 37 -27.84 13.70 57.37
CA ALA A 37 -29.30 13.76 57.36
C ALA A 37 -29.90 12.81 58.40
N ALA A 38 -29.24 11.67 58.66
CA ALA A 38 -29.62 10.74 59.72
C ALA A 38 -29.40 11.30 61.15
N LYS A 39 -28.58 12.35 61.33
CA LYS A 39 -28.20 12.88 62.65
C LYS A 39 -28.73 14.28 62.98
N GLN A 40 -29.11 15.11 62.00
CA GLN A 40 -29.62 16.47 62.26
C GLN A 40 -30.81 16.87 61.36
N LYS A 41 -31.86 17.44 61.97
CA LYS A 41 -33.14 17.85 61.33
C LYS A 41 -33.06 19.06 60.38
N LYS A 42 -31.92 19.76 60.29
CA LYS A 42 -31.74 20.91 59.39
C LYS A 42 -30.46 20.74 58.57
N ALA A 43 -30.48 19.82 57.62
CA ALA A 43 -29.43 19.72 56.61
C ALA A 43 -29.72 20.70 55.46
N HIS A 44 -28.73 21.49 55.06
CA HIS A 44 -28.86 22.46 53.96
C HIS A 44 -29.10 21.74 52.62
N ILE A 45 -30.29 21.93 52.04
CA ILE A 45 -30.74 21.42 50.73
C ILE A 45 -29.71 21.70 49.62
N VAL A 46 -28.98 22.81 49.73
CA VAL A 46 -27.93 23.24 48.81
C VAL A 46 -26.84 22.17 48.61
N LEU A 47 -26.39 21.50 49.67
CA LEU A 47 -25.31 20.51 49.56
C LEU A 47 -25.72 19.29 48.72
N LYS A 48 -26.99 18.88 48.83
CA LYS A 48 -27.57 17.77 48.06
C LYS A 48 -27.65 18.11 46.57
N VAL A 49 -28.10 19.32 46.25
CA VAL A 49 -28.18 19.80 44.87
C VAL A 49 -26.79 19.84 44.22
N PHE A 50 -25.77 20.32 44.96
CA PHE A 50 -24.39 20.33 44.49
C PHE A 50 -23.81 18.92 44.30
N ALA A 51 -24.06 17.98 45.22
CA ALA A 51 -23.58 16.60 45.11
C ALA A 51 -24.15 15.91 43.86
N VAL A 52 -25.47 16.05 43.62
CA VAL A 52 -26.13 15.49 42.44
C VAL A 52 -25.59 16.13 41.14
N LEU A 53 -25.43 17.44 41.11
CA LEU A 53 -24.87 18.15 39.94
C LEU A 53 -23.45 17.69 39.61
N LEU A 54 -22.57 17.59 40.61
CA LEU A 54 -21.19 17.12 40.42
C LEU A 54 -21.15 15.67 39.93
N THR A 55 -22.04 14.82 40.45
CA THR A 55 -22.15 13.43 40.02
C THR A 55 -22.61 13.31 38.57
N VAL A 56 -23.63 14.07 38.16
CA VAL A 56 -24.13 14.08 36.77
C VAL A 56 -23.09 14.66 35.81
N ILE A 57 -22.45 15.79 36.17
CA ILE A 57 -21.41 16.40 35.33
C ILE A 57 -20.21 15.47 35.20
N GLY A 58 -19.76 14.86 36.30
CA GLY A 58 -18.66 13.89 36.30
C GLY A 58 -18.97 12.66 35.45
N LEU A 59 -20.19 12.12 35.55
CA LEU A 59 -20.63 10.98 34.74
C LEU A 59 -20.67 11.33 33.25
N CYS A 60 -21.26 12.48 32.89
CA CYS A 60 -21.34 12.93 31.50
C CYS A 60 -19.92 13.18 30.93
N THR A 61 -19.05 13.87 31.66
CA THR A 61 -17.68 14.14 31.19
C THR A 61 -16.81 12.90 31.08
N ALA A 62 -17.04 11.87 31.91
CA ALA A 62 -16.32 10.60 31.82
C ALA A 62 -16.84 9.69 30.69
N LEU A 63 -18.15 9.59 30.49
CA LEU A 63 -18.76 8.65 29.54
C LEU A 63 -18.93 9.22 28.13
N PHE A 64 -19.19 10.51 27.99
CA PHE A 64 -19.49 11.12 26.69
C PHE A 64 -18.34 11.01 25.67
N PRO A 65 -17.06 11.19 26.05
CA PRO A 65 -15.94 10.96 25.12
C PRO A 65 -15.84 9.51 24.65
N ILE A 66 -16.10 8.55 25.54
CA ILE A 66 -16.08 7.11 25.23
C ILE A 66 -17.20 6.76 24.24
N LEU A 67 -18.40 7.32 24.45
CA LEU A 67 -19.54 7.15 23.55
C LEU A 67 -19.27 7.74 22.17
N ILE A 68 -18.68 8.94 22.08
CA ILE A 68 -18.30 9.55 20.80
C ILE A 68 -17.25 8.72 20.06
N MET A 69 -16.23 8.21 20.76
CA MET A 69 -15.22 7.35 20.14
C MET A 69 -15.84 6.08 19.56
N ARG A 70 -16.78 5.47 20.27
CA ARG A 70 -17.48 4.26 19.81
C ARG A 70 -18.40 4.53 18.61
N VAL A 71 -19.20 5.61 18.68
CA VAL A 71 -20.04 6.01 17.53
C VAL A 71 -19.18 6.42 16.33
N GLY A 72 -18.03 7.05 16.57
CA GLY A 72 -17.06 7.42 15.53
C GLY A 72 -16.39 6.23 14.87
N SER A 73 -16.08 5.16 15.61
CA SER A 73 -15.60 3.90 15.03
C SER A 73 -16.69 3.20 14.24
N ASP A 74 -17.92 3.20 14.74
CA ASP A 74 -19.08 2.57 14.07
C ASP A 74 -19.47 3.33 12.78
N LEU A 75 -19.29 4.65 12.73
CA LEU A 75 -19.48 5.45 11.51
C LEU A 75 -18.37 5.21 10.47
N LYS A 76 -17.13 4.93 10.91
CA LYS A 76 -16.05 4.54 10.01
C LYS A 76 -16.31 3.16 9.42
N SER A 77 -16.72 2.18 10.22
CA SER A 77 -17.10 0.86 9.71
C SER A 77 -18.34 0.93 8.81
N ALA A 78 -19.33 1.77 9.12
CA ALA A 78 -20.49 1.96 8.25
C ALA A 78 -20.14 2.59 6.89
N ARG A 79 -19.18 3.53 6.84
CA ARG A 79 -18.69 4.10 5.58
C ARG A 79 -17.82 3.09 4.81
N TYR A 80 -17.03 2.27 5.50
CA TYR A 80 -16.28 1.17 4.89
C TYR A 80 -17.21 0.11 4.28
N ASN A 81 -18.23 -0.36 4.99
CA ASN A 81 -19.19 -1.33 4.45
C ASN A 81 -20.03 -0.76 3.30
N SER A 82 -20.19 0.57 3.22
CA SER A 82 -20.94 1.19 2.12
C SER A 82 -20.24 1.09 0.77
N GLU A 83 -18.91 1.02 0.74
CA GLU A 83 -18.13 0.92 -0.51
C GLU A 83 -18.32 -0.43 -1.20
N ILE A 84 -18.57 -1.48 -0.43
CA ILE A 84 -18.82 -2.84 -0.95
C ILE A 84 -20.30 -3.24 -0.94
N SER A 85 -21.18 -2.44 -0.33
CA SER A 85 -22.62 -2.72 -0.25
C SER A 85 -23.35 -2.81 -1.59
N GLY A 86 -22.73 -2.32 -2.67
CA GLY A 86 -23.25 -2.39 -4.03
C GLY A 86 -22.96 -3.71 -4.76
N TYR A 87 -22.05 -4.53 -4.23
CA TYR A 87 -21.68 -5.82 -4.81
C TYR A 87 -22.56 -6.95 -4.29
N THR A 88 -22.83 -7.93 -5.15
CA THR A 88 -23.47 -9.19 -4.72
C THR A 88 -22.47 -10.10 -4.02
N ASP A 89 -22.94 -11.10 -3.27
CA ASP A 89 -22.06 -12.00 -2.49
C ASP A 89 -21.08 -12.79 -3.38
N ASP A 90 -21.46 -13.09 -4.62
CA ASP A 90 -20.59 -13.72 -5.63
C ASP A 90 -19.54 -12.76 -6.24
N GLU A 91 -19.69 -11.46 -6.01
CA GLU A 91 -18.73 -10.40 -6.37
C GLU A 91 -17.82 -10.03 -5.19
N ILE A 92 -17.92 -10.75 -4.07
CA ILE A 92 -17.08 -10.58 -2.89
C ILE A 92 -16.27 -11.87 -2.65
N ALA A 93 -14.95 -11.74 -2.68
CA ALA A 93 -14.05 -12.79 -2.26
C ALA A 93 -13.83 -12.70 -0.74
N HIS A 94 -14.13 -13.77 -0.01
CA HIS A 94 -13.94 -13.84 1.44
C HIS A 94 -12.57 -14.42 1.77
N VAL A 95 -11.72 -13.66 2.45
CA VAL A 95 -10.34 -14.06 2.77
C VAL A 95 -10.07 -13.93 4.27
N SER A 96 -9.55 -15.00 4.88
CA SER A 96 -9.44 -15.07 6.34
C SER A 96 -8.48 -14.05 6.96
N HIS A 97 -7.51 -13.54 6.19
CA HIS A 97 -6.53 -12.57 6.71
C HIS A 97 -5.89 -11.72 5.59
N TYR A 98 -5.69 -10.44 5.89
CA TYR A 98 -5.07 -9.44 5.01
C TYR A 98 -3.66 -9.82 4.50
N LEU A 99 -2.93 -10.64 5.26
CA LEU A 99 -1.52 -10.98 4.99
C LEU A 99 -1.32 -12.12 3.97
N TYR A 100 -2.39 -12.74 3.46
CA TYR A 100 -2.29 -13.96 2.63
C TYR A 100 -2.72 -13.79 1.17
N LEU A 101 -2.77 -12.56 0.65
CA LEU A 101 -3.06 -12.37 -0.78
C LEU A 101 -1.98 -12.97 -1.68
N ASP A 102 -0.75 -13.11 -1.21
CA ASP A 102 0.36 -13.79 -1.87
C ASP A 102 0.05 -15.27 -2.19
N GLN A 103 -0.86 -15.91 -1.45
CA GLN A 103 -1.32 -17.27 -1.70
C GLN A 103 -2.50 -17.35 -2.69
N GLY A 104 -2.95 -16.20 -3.18
CA GLY A 104 -4.14 -16.08 -4.02
C GLY A 104 -5.46 -16.14 -3.24
N PHE A 105 -6.57 -16.08 -3.96
CA PHE A 105 -7.93 -16.11 -3.41
C PHE A 105 -8.92 -16.70 -4.39
N SER A 106 -10.10 -17.10 -3.91
CA SER A 106 -11.19 -17.55 -4.79
C SER A 106 -12.18 -16.42 -5.04
N TYR A 107 -12.47 -16.15 -6.30
CA TYR A 107 -13.39 -15.10 -6.74
C TYR A 107 -14.22 -15.61 -7.92
N LYS A 108 -15.55 -15.45 -7.85
CA LYS A 108 -16.51 -15.97 -8.85
C LYS A 108 -16.31 -17.46 -9.19
N GLY A 109 -15.91 -18.26 -8.20
CA GLY A 109 -15.66 -19.70 -8.36
C GLY A 109 -14.34 -20.07 -9.03
N THR A 110 -13.52 -19.08 -9.40
CA THR A 110 -12.18 -19.26 -9.97
C THR A 110 -11.12 -18.95 -8.91
N LYS A 111 -10.06 -19.77 -8.85
CA LYS A 111 -8.90 -19.46 -8.02
C LYS A 111 -7.99 -18.51 -8.76
N TYR A 112 -7.74 -17.36 -8.15
CA TYR A 112 -6.78 -16.36 -8.59
C TYR A 112 -5.49 -16.51 -7.81
N VAL A 113 -4.36 -16.35 -8.49
CA VAL A 113 -3.01 -16.41 -7.93
C VAL A 113 -2.28 -15.09 -8.17
N ASP A 114 -1.38 -14.73 -7.28
CA ASP A 114 -0.54 -13.54 -7.39
C ASP A 114 0.45 -13.70 -8.55
N CYS A 115 0.52 -12.70 -9.42
CA CYS A 115 1.48 -12.63 -10.52
C CYS A 115 2.89 -12.18 -10.06
N GLY A 116 3.03 -11.80 -8.79
CA GLY A 116 4.29 -11.36 -8.19
C GLY A 116 4.72 -9.97 -8.65
N ASP A 117 5.94 -9.59 -8.28
CA ASP A 117 6.47 -8.23 -8.46
C ASP A 117 6.77 -7.85 -9.93
N ASP A 118 6.70 -8.81 -10.85
CA ASP A 118 6.98 -8.59 -12.27
C ASP A 118 5.86 -7.83 -12.98
N LEU A 119 4.60 -8.00 -12.53
CA LEU A 119 3.46 -7.25 -13.06
C LEU A 119 3.11 -6.10 -12.10
N HIS A 120 2.91 -4.90 -12.64
CA HIS A 120 2.53 -3.74 -11.86
C HIS A 120 1.15 -3.23 -12.24
N VAL A 121 0.60 -2.37 -11.38
CA VAL A 121 -0.65 -1.66 -11.63
C VAL A 121 -0.30 -0.36 -12.38
N PRO A 122 -0.65 -0.22 -13.67
CA PRO A 122 -0.21 0.88 -14.52
C PRO A 122 -0.87 2.22 -14.20
N TYR A 123 -2.10 2.16 -13.68
CA TYR A 123 -3.03 3.29 -13.71
C TYR A 123 -3.33 3.87 -12.32
N SER A 124 -3.76 5.14 -12.31
CA SER A 124 -4.54 5.64 -11.17
C SER A 124 -5.79 4.77 -11.06
N LYS A 125 -6.11 4.30 -9.86
CA LYS A 125 -7.30 3.45 -9.59
C LYS A 125 -8.60 4.07 -10.10
N ASP A 126 -8.62 5.40 -10.24
CA ASP A 126 -9.75 6.16 -10.77
C ASP A 126 -10.06 5.87 -12.26
N GLU A 127 -9.12 5.25 -12.98
CA GLU A 127 -9.25 4.92 -14.41
C GLU A 127 -9.57 3.45 -14.66
N LEU A 128 -9.64 2.62 -13.62
CA LEU A 128 -9.90 1.19 -13.72
C LEU A 128 -11.34 0.84 -13.35
N ASP A 129 -11.91 -0.12 -14.07
CA ASP A 129 -13.26 -0.61 -13.79
C ASP A 129 -13.25 -1.49 -12.54
N ALA A 130 -13.97 -1.07 -11.50
CA ALA A 130 -14.18 -1.88 -10.31
C ALA A 130 -15.12 -3.06 -10.63
N VAL A 131 -14.70 -4.28 -10.31
CA VAL A 131 -15.42 -5.52 -10.65
C VAL A 131 -15.88 -6.33 -9.44
N GLY A 132 -15.37 -6.01 -8.25
CA GLY A 132 -15.73 -6.69 -7.02
C GLY A 132 -14.90 -6.22 -5.84
N ALA A 133 -14.89 -7.01 -4.78
CA ALA A 133 -14.07 -6.73 -3.60
C ALA A 133 -13.55 -8.02 -2.95
N ILE A 134 -12.49 -7.87 -2.16
CA ILE A 134 -12.05 -8.83 -1.16
C ILE A 134 -12.53 -8.32 0.19
N GLU A 135 -13.32 -9.12 0.92
CA GLU A 135 -13.68 -8.87 2.31
C GLU A 135 -12.80 -9.73 3.22
N TYR A 136 -12.23 -9.11 4.25
CA TYR A 136 -11.39 -9.78 5.23
C TYR A 136 -12.19 -10.06 6.53
N ASP A 137 -11.80 -11.10 7.27
CA ASP A 137 -12.45 -11.47 8.55
C ASP A 137 -12.48 -10.33 9.59
N ASP A 138 -11.59 -9.33 9.49
CA ASP A 138 -11.58 -8.16 10.37
C ASP A 138 -12.55 -7.05 9.94
N GLY A 139 -13.36 -7.31 8.90
CA GLY A 139 -14.35 -6.40 8.33
C GLY A 139 -13.76 -5.29 7.47
N LYS A 140 -12.46 -5.36 7.15
CA LYS A 140 -11.87 -4.51 6.09
C LYS A 140 -12.16 -5.11 4.73
N HIS A 141 -11.96 -4.31 3.70
CA HIS A 141 -12.05 -4.78 2.33
C HIS A 141 -11.00 -4.13 1.42
N THR A 142 -10.84 -4.69 0.23
CA THR A 142 -10.06 -4.11 -0.87
C THR A 142 -10.83 -4.28 -2.16
N ILE A 143 -10.93 -3.21 -2.96
CA ILE A 143 -11.64 -3.26 -4.23
C ILE A 143 -10.78 -4.01 -5.26
N LEU A 144 -11.44 -4.88 -6.03
CA LEU A 144 -10.88 -5.56 -7.19
C LEU A 144 -11.17 -4.73 -8.42
N TYR A 145 -10.14 -4.46 -9.20
CA TYR A 145 -10.23 -3.73 -10.46
C TYR A 145 -9.89 -4.66 -11.61
N LYS A 146 -10.57 -4.50 -12.74
CA LYS A 146 -10.18 -5.16 -13.98
C LYS A 146 -8.96 -4.47 -14.54
N LEU A 147 -7.93 -5.24 -14.87
CA LEU A 147 -6.74 -4.73 -15.50
C LEU A 147 -6.83 -4.93 -17.03
N PRO A 148 -6.81 -3.87 -17.84
CA PRO A 148 -6.75 -4.02 -19.29
C PRO A 148 -5.40 -4.63 -19.67
N SER A 149 -5.43 -5.84 -20.22
CA SER A 149 -4.23 -6.60 -20.58
C SER A 149 -4.40 -7.21 -21.97
N VAL A 150 -3.30 -7.25 -22.73
CA VAL A 150 -3.25 -7.96 -24.02
C VAL A 150 -3.16 -9.48 -23.82
N ALA A 151 -2.57 -9.92 -22.70
CA ALA A 151 -2.31 -11.33 -22.40
C ALA A 151 -3.57 -12.09 -22.00
N SER A 152 -4.44 -11.47 -21.19
CA SER A 152 -5.70 -12.07 -20.75
C SER A 152 -6.74 -11.04 -20.35
N ASP A 153 -8.00 -11.32 -20.68
CA ASP A 153 -9.16 -10.51 -20.30
C ASP A 153 -9.53 -10.64 -18.81
N ASN A 154 -8.89 -11.58 -18.09
CA ASN A 154 -9.24 -11.96 -16.73
C ASN A 154 -8.23 -11.47 -15.68
N LEU A 155 -7.24 -10.65 -16.05
CA LEU A 155 -6.36 -10.03 -15.07
C LEU A 155 -7.15 -9.05 -14.19
N ILE A 156 -6.99 -9.20 -12.89
CA ILE A 156 -7.55 -8.30 -11.88
C ILE A 156 -6.43 -7.79 -10.99
N CYS A 157 -6.59 -6.60 -10.45
CA CYS A 157 -5.61 -6.04 -9.52
C CYS A 157 -6.26 -5.46 -8.28
N THR A 158 -5.44 -5.36 -7.24
CA THR A 158 -5.71 -4.58 -6.03
C THR A 158 -4.77 -3.38 -6.01
N GLU A 159 -4.74 -2.64 -4.90
CA GLU A 159 -3.76 -1.57 -4.71
C GLU A 159 -2.31 -2.06 -4.64
N ASN A 160 -2.09 -3.34 -4.33
CA ASN A 160 -0.79 -3.87 -3.93
C ASN A 160 -0.33 -5.06 -4.79
N GLY A 161 -1.10 -5.49 -5.79
CA GLY A 161 -0.74 -6.68 -6.57
C GLY A 161 -1.70 -6.97 -7.71
N VAL A 162 -1.20 -7.73 -8.67
CA VAL A 162 -1.91 -8.20 -9.87
C VAL A 162 -2.15 -9.70 -9.73
N PHE A 163 -3.35 -10.14 -10.12
CA PHE A 163 -3.80 -11.51 -9.98
C PHE A 163 -4.39 -12.00 -11.29
N CYS A 164 -4.18 -13.27 -11.60
CA CYS A 164 -4.78 -13.94 -12.74
C CYS A 164 -5.37 -15.30 -12.33
N PRO A 165 -6.28 -15.88 -13.13
CA PRO A 165 -6.74 -17.24 -12.91
C PRO A 165 -5.57 -18.23 -12.86
N GLU A 166 -5.56 -19.15 -11.90
CA GLU A 166 -4.48 -20.14 -11.72
C GLU A 166 -4.20 -20.96 -12.99
N ASN A 167 -5.22 -21.23 -13.80
CA ASN A 167 -5.11 -21.96 -15.06
C ASN A 167 -4.54 -21.13 -16.22
N GLU A 168 -4.45 -19.80 -16.09
CA GLU A 168 -3.89 -18.88 -17.09
C GLU A 168 -2.49 -18.38 -16.68
N PHE A 169 -2.06 -18.66 -15.44
CA PHE A 169 -0.84 -18.09 -14.86
C PHE A 169 0.41 -18.28 -15.72
N GLU A 170 0.71 -19.52 -16.13
CA GLU A 170 1.91 -19.82 -16.93
C GLU A 170 1.89 -19.09 -18.28
N ASP A 171 0.73 -19.04 -18.94
CA ASP A 171 0.57 -18.39 -20.25
C ASP A 171 0.72 -16.86 -20.13
N VAL A 172 0.09 -16.26 -19.11
CA VAL A 172 0.20 -14.82 -18.83
C VAL A 172 1.65 -14.43 -18.52
N MET A 173 2.30 -15.18 -17.64
CA MET A 173 3.68 -14.89 -17.25
C MET A 173 4.66 -15.12 -18.41
N SER A 174 4.47 -16.16 -19.22
CA SER A 174 5.30 -16.41 -20.41
C SER A 174 5.13 -15.31 -21.45
N TYR A 175 3.90 -14.87 -21.72
CA TYR A 175 3.67 -13.76 -22.64
C TYR A 175 4.43 -12.50 -22.21
N TYR A 176 4.25 -12.04 -20.97
CA TYR A 176 4.89 -10.79 -20.52
C TYR A 176 6.41 -10.89 -20.45
N ARG A 177 6.95 -12.04 -20.02
CA ARG A 177 8.40 -12.22 -19.90
C ARG A 177 9.08 -12.40 -21.25
N ASP A 178 8.44 -13.07 -22.21
CA ASP A 178 9.14 -13.63 -23.38
C ASP A 178 8.59 -13.13 -24.73
N GLU A 179 7.34 -12.65 -24.80
CA GLU A 179 6.70 -12.30 -26.07
C GLU A 179 6.26 -10.83 -26.17
N ALA A 180 5.82 -10.22 -25.06
CA ALA A 180 5.22 -8.89 -25.05
C ALA A 180 6.14 -7.81 -25.64
N PRO A 181 5.68 -7.01 -26.62
CA PRO A 181 6.48 -5.90 -27.15
C PRO A 181 6.83 -4.90 -26.04
N LEU A 182 8.12 -4.57 -25.93
CA LEU A 182 8.64 -3.69 -24.90
C LEU A 182 8.97 -2.31 -25.48
N LYS A 183 8.48 -1.28 -24.79
CA LYS A 183 8.89 0.11 -24.95
C LYS A 183 9.93 0.44 -23.90
N CYS A 184 10.72 1.49 -24.11
CA CYS A 184 11.74 1.89 -23.16
C CYS A 184 11.72 3.39 -22.88
N LYS A 185 11.92 3.72 -21.61
CA LYS A 185 12.25 5.06 -21.16
C LYS A 185 13.67 5.06 -20.63
N ILE A 186 14.50 5.92 -21.20
CA ILE A 186 15.91 6.08 -20.83
C ILE A 186 16.02 7.31 -19.94
N SER A 187 16.66 7.16 -18.79
CA SER A 187 17.03 8.27 -17.92
C SER A 187 18.53 8.25 -17.69
N LEU A 188 19.22 9.37 -17.96
CA LEU A 188 20.65 9.52 -17.67
C LEU A 188 20.86 10.55 -16.56
N TYR A 189 21.80 10.24 -15.66
CA TYR A 189 22.18 11.06 -14.52
C TYR A 189 23.59 11.60 -14.74
N GLU A 190 23.68 12.73 -15.43
CA GLU A 190 24.92 13.52 -15.52
C GLU A 190 24.80 14.79 -14.67
N GLU A 191 25.78 15.02 -13.79
CA GLU A 191 26.04 16.32 -13.14
C GLU A 191 24.80 17.10 -12.66
N LYS A 192 23.84 16.43 -12.01
CA LYS A 192 22.59 17.00 -11.46
C LYS A 192 21.55 17.44 -12.50
N ARG A 193 21.66 17.02 -13.75
CA ARG A 193 20.62 17.18 -14.77
C ARG A 193 19.96 15.85 -15.03
N TYR A 194 18.66 15.80 -14.79
CA TYR A 194 17.80 14.67 -15.11
C TYR A 194 17.22 14.90 -16.51
N ARG A 195 17.47 13.96 -17.42
CA ARG A 195 16.85 13.96 -18.75
C ARG A 195 16.21 12.61 -18.98
N ASP A 196 14.93 12.67 -19.34
CA ASP A 196 14.13 11.51 -19.73
C ASP A 196 13.96 11.54 -21.24
N TRP A 197 14.23 10.41 -21.87
CA TRP A 197 13.98 10.19 -23.28
C TRP A 197 13.10 8.95 -23.43
N ALA A 198 12.05 9.05 -24.23
CA ALA A 198 11.31 7.89 -24.68
C ALA A 198 12.04 7.30 -25.89
N ALA A 199 12.61 6.10 -25.74
CA ALA A 199 13.15 5.35 -26.86
C ALA A 199 12.01 4.47 -27.39
N SER A 200 11.48 4.84 -28.56
CA SER A 200 10.24 4.25 -29.08
C SER A 200 10.43 2.93 -29.83
N ASP A 201 11.66 2.52 -30.16
CA ASP A 201 11.90 1.37 -31.04
C ASP A 201 13.13 0.54 -30.60
N LEU A 202 13.14 0.01 -29.37
CA LEU A 202 14.15 -0.99 -28.97
C LEU A 202 13.72 -2.41 -29.38
N ASP A 203 14.69 -3.22 -29.77
CA ASP A 203 14.52 -4.63 -30.10
C ASP A 203 14.28 -5.42 -28.82
N SER A 204 13.02 -5.82 -28.61
CA SER A 204 12.59 -6.52 -27.41
C SER A 204 13.36 -7.83 -27.19
N ASP A 205 13.73 -8.54 -28.26
CA ASP A 205 14.51 -9.77 -28.15
C ASP A 205 15.92 -9.47 -27.65
N LYS A 206 16.51 -8.37 -28.12
CA LYS A 206 17.82 -7.93 -27.66
C LYS A 206 17.82 -7.56 -26.18
N ILE A 207 16.75 -6.94 -25.71
CA ILE A 207 16.58 -6.63 -24.28
C ILE A 207 16.44 -7.91 -23.45
N ARG A 208 15.65 -8.88 -23.92
CA ARG A 208 15.50 -10.18 -23.25
C ARG A 208 16.81 -10.95 -23.19
N GLU A 209 17.61 -10.93 -24.26
CA GLU A 209 18.97 -11.50 -24.26
C GLU A 209 19.86 -10.85 -23.20
N MET A 210 19.81 -9.53 -23.04
CA MET A 210 20.57 -8.82 -22.00
C MET A 210 20.08 -9.17 -20.59
N ARG A 211 18.75 -9.19 -20.36
CA ARG A 211 18.15 -9.63 -19.10
C ARG A 211 18.59 -11.04 -18.73
N GLN A 212 18.49 -11.97 -19.67
CA GLN A 212 18.86 -13.37 -19.46
C GLN A 212 20.35 -13.52 -19.19
N TYR A 213 21.20 -12.77 -19.91
CA TYR A 213 22.64 -12.74 -19.65
C TYR A 213 22.96 -12.30 -18.21
N LEU A 214 22.30 -11.26 -17.70
CA LEU A 214 22.47 -10.81 -16.32
C LEU A 214 22.04 -11.87 -15.30
N LEU A 215 20.95 -12.59 -15.56
CA LEU A 215 20.50 -13.68 -14.69
C LEU A 215 21.47 -14.87 -14.68
N ASP A 216 22.03 -15.22 -15.84
CA ASP A 216 22.89 -16.40 -16.01
C ASP A 216 24.35 -16.15 -15.60
N ASN A 217 24.85 -14.93 -15.80
CA ASN A 217 26.28 -14.59 -15.64
C ASN A 217 26.52 -13.52 -14.56
N GLY A 218 25.47 -12.89 -14.04
CA GLY A 218 25.59 -11.82 -13.07
C GLY A 218 26.01 -12.29 -11.69
N THR A 219 26.71 -11.43 -10.98
CA THR A 219 27.07 -11.66 -9.57
C THR A 219 25.94 -11.17 -8.68
N LYS A 220 25.53 -12.02 -7.74
CA LYS A 220 24.42 -11.77 -6.81
C LYS A 220 24.90 -11.07 -5.54
N ASP A 221 25.15 -9.76 -5.61
CA ASP A 221 25.18 -8.82 -4.47
C ASP A 221 25.52 -7.41 -5.00
N THR A 222 24.63 -6.43 -4.83
CA THR A 222 24.83 -5.06 -5.35
C THR A 222 25.67 -4.18 -4.41
N THR A 223 26.15 -4.73 -3.29
CA THR A 223 26.93 -3.99 -2.31
C THR A 223 28.42 -3.89 -2.65
N GLN A 224 28.91 -4.72 -3.56
CA GLN A 224 30.23 -4.55 -4.16
C GLN A 224 30.07 -3.86 -5.51
N LEU A 225 30.12 -2.52 -5.49
CA LEU A 225 30.47 -1.77 -6.68
C LEU A 225 31.82 -2.29 -7.18
N ASP A 226 31.91 -2.65 -8.45
CA ASP A 226 33.23 -2.73 -9.07
C ASP A 226 33.89 -1.34 -8.95
N GLU A 227 35.03 -1.27 -8.26
CA GLU A 227 35.77 -0.02 -8.07
C GLU A 227 36.09 0.64 -9.41
N GLY A 228 36.12 -0.14 -10.50
CA GLY A 228 36.27 0.32 -11.88
C GLY A 228 35.20 1.31 -12.34
N PHE A 229 33.97 1.24 -11.84
CA PHE A 229 32.82 2.06 -12.30
C PHE A 229 32.46 3.23 -11.38
N LYS A 230 33.33 3.59 -10.44
CA LYS A 230 33.06 4.63 -9.43
C LYS A 230 32.73 6.02 -10.02
N ASP A 231 33.35 6.37 -11.14
CA ASP A 231 33.17 7.67 -11.84
C ASP A 231 32.32 7.53 -13.12
N ALA A 232 31.60 6.42 -13.29
CA ALA A 232 30.79 6.14 -14.47
C ALA A 232 29.53 7.02 -14.54
N ILE A 233 29.07 7.31 -15.76
CA ILE A 233 27.75 7.91 -15.99
C ILE A 233 26.70 6.88 -15.58
N LYS A 234 25.75 7.29 -14.74
CA LYS A 234 24.65 6.42 -14.31
C LYS A 234 23.45 6.64 -15.19
N GLY A 235 22.81 5.55 -15.61
CA GLY A 235 21.56 5.58 -16.33
C GLY A 235 20.58 4.55 -15.80
N SER A 236 19.33 4.65 -16.23
CA SER A 236 18.34 3.60 -16.08
C SER A 236 17.59 3.45 -17.38
N TYR A 237 17.42 2.21 -17.81
CA TYR A 237 16.52 1.83 -18.89
C TYR A 237 15.31 1.19 -18.24
N ASP A 238 14.16 1.79 -18.46
CA ASP A 238 12.90 1.40 -17.88
C ASP A 238 12.01 0.84 -18.98
N PHE A 239 11.91 -0.48 -19.01
CA PHE A 239 11.19 -1.23 -20.04
C PHE A 239 9.79 -1.52 -19.57
N TYR A 240 8.80 -1.33 -20.45
CA TYR A 240 7.41 -1.56 -20.13
C TYR A 240 6.64 -2.10 -21.34
N SER A 241 5.65 -2.95 -21.10
CA SER A 241 4.74 -3.46 -22.13
C SER A 241 3.83 -2.34 -22.66
N GLU A 242 3.19 -2.56 -23.81
CA GLU A 242 2.31 -1.54 -24.40
C GLU A 242 1.08 -1.20 -23.56
N ASP A 243 0.55 -2.19 -22.83
CA ASP A 243 -0.53 -2.05 -21.86
C ASP A 243 -0.03 -1.60 -20.47
N ASP A 244 1.29 -1.39 -20.35
CA ASP A 244 1.98 -0.95 -19.13
C ASP A 244 1.69 -1.86 -17.92
N VAL A 245 1.36 -3.14 -18.14
CA VAL A 245 1.13 -4.14 -17.07
C VAL A 245 2.43 -4.79 -16.62
N TYR A 246 3.40 -4.91 -17.52
CA TYR A 246 4.72 -5.47 -17.23
C TYR A 246 5.76 -4.37 -17.32
N ARG A 247 6.64 -4.28 -16.31
CA ARG A 247 7.74 -3.32 -16.30
C ARG A 247 8.94 -3.86 -15.56
N PHE A 248 10.12 -3.55 -16.07
CA PHE A 248 11.36 -3.75 -15.34
C PHE A 248 12.39 -2.70 -15.68
N THR A 249 13.31 -2.47 -14.74
CA THR A 249 14.37 -1.48 -14.90
C THR A 249 15.73 -2.17 -14.92
N MET A 250 16.55 -1.81 -15.90
CA MET A 250 17.99 -2.08 -15.88
C MET A 250 18.73 -0.80 -15.50
N ILE A 251 19.57 -0.86 -14.48
CA ILE A 251 20.44 0.26 -14.11
C ILE A 251 21.75 0.12 -14.88
N LEU A 252 22.21 1.18 -15.50
CA LEU A 252 23.43 1.18 -16.30
C LEU A 252 24.51 2.04 -15.65
N ARG A 253 25.76 1.59 -15.75
CA ARG A 253 26.95 2.39 -15.47
C ARG A 253 27.84 2.36 -16.71
N ILE A 254 28.03 3.51 -17.32
CA ILE A 254 28.73 3.67 -18.59
C ILE A 254 30.08 4.30 -18.33
N LYS A 255 31.15 3.61 -18.71
CA LYS A 255 32.51 4.12 -18.58
C LYS A 255 33.34 3.69 -19.79
N ASP A 256 33.91 4.67 -20.48
CA ASP A 256 34.69 4.45 -21.70
C ASP A 256 33.90 3.58 -22.71
N ASP A 257 34.39 2.38 -23.02
CA ASP A 257 33.73 1.42 -23.92
C ASP A 257 32.92 0.33 -23.19
N GLU A 258 32.96 0.30 -21.86
CA GLU A 258 32.35 -0.75 -21.05
C GLU A 258 31.04 -0.26 -20.43
N ILE A 259 30.04 -1.16 -20.39
CA ILE A 259 28.77 -0.93 -19.71
C ILE A 259 28.57 -2.03 -18.69
N GLU A 260 28.47 -1.65 -17.43
CA GLU A 260 27.95 -2.50 -16.39
C GLU A 260 26.44 -2.28 -16.29
N ALA A 261 25.68 -3.37 -16.20
CA ALA A 261 24.23 -3.32 -16.01
C ALA A 261 23.81 -4.12 -14.79
N ASP A 262 22.80 -3.59 -14.08
CA ASP A 262 22.13 -4.26 -12.98
C ASP A 262 20.67 -4.57 -13.34
N TYR A 263 20.21 -5.76 -12.99
CA TYR A 263 18.81 -6.17 -13.03
C TYR A 263 18.46 -6.98 -11.76
N ASP A 264 17.44 -6.55 -11.03
CA ASP A 264 17.09 -7.06 -9.69
C ASP A 264 18.31 -7.07 -8.74
N LYS A 265 18.88 -8.24 -8.46
CA LYS A 265 20.03 -8.44 -7.57
C LYS A 265 21.31 -8.84 -8.30
N TYR A 266 21.25 -8.91 -9.63
CA TYR A 266 22.34 -9.37 -10.48
C TYR A 266 22.97 -8.19 -11.21
N HIS A 267 24.30 -8.16 -11.24
CA HIS A 267 25.06 -7.20 -12.03
C HIS A 267 26.14 -7.91 -12.84
N ALA A 268 26.45 -7.39 -14.03
CA ALA A 268 27.58 -7.82 -14.83
C ALA A 268 28.04 -6.72 -15.78
N VAL A 269 29.32 -6.79 -16.18
CA VAL A 269 29.79 -6.10 -17.39
C VAL A 269 29.20 -6.79 -18.60
N LEU A 270 28.55 -6.01 -19.46
CA LEU A 270 27.90 -6.49 -20.66
C LEU A 270 28.94 -6.81 -21.75
N PRO A 271 28.75 -7.89 -22.53
CA PRO A 271 29.56 -8.17 -23.71
C PRO A 271 29.52 -7.00 -24.70
N GLU A 272 30.59 -6.84 -25.48
CA GLU A 272 30.75 -5.72 -26.43
C GLU A 272 29.53 -5.53 -27.34
N SER A 273 28.93 -6.63 -27.84
CA SER A 273 27.74 -6.57 -28.70
C SER A 273 26.52 -5.92 -28.04
N TYR A 274 26.38 -6.07 -26.72
CA TYR A 274 25.28 -5.47 -25.96
C TYR A 274 25.62 -4.04 -25.56
N SER A 275 26.87 -3.79 -25.17
CA SER A 275 27.38 -2.44 -24.88
C SER A 275 27.28 -1.52 -26.10
N GLN A 276 27.61 -2.02 -27.30
CA GLN A 276 27.44 -1.30 -28.56
C GLN A 276 25.96 -1.02 -28.85
N TYR A 277 25.09 -2.03 -28.70
CA TYR A 277 23.65 -1.87 -28.91
C TYR A 277 23.04 -0.77 -28.03
N ILE A 278 23.40 -0.74 -26.74
CA ILE A 278 22.97 0.31 -25.82
C ILE A 278 23.48 1.68 -26.30
N ARG A 279 24.77 1.80 -26.65
CA ARG A 279 25.37 3.07 -27.10
C ARG A 279 24.71 3.63 -28.35
N GLU A 280 24.38 2.78 -29.32
CA GLU A 280 23.69 3.17 -30.56
C GLU A 280 22.27 3.70 -30.33
N ASN A 281 21.68 3.34 -29.18
CA ASN A 281 20.33 3.76 -28.79
C ASN A 281 20.31 4.78 -27.66
N LEU A 282 21.48 5.26 -27.22
CA LEU A 282 21.56 6.37 -26.29
C LEU A 282 21.23 7.68 -27.03
N PRO A 283 20.45 8.58 -26.41
CA PRO A 283 20.15 9.88 -26.98
C PRO A 283 21.42 10.76 -27.03
N GLU A 284 21.60 11.48 -28.14
CA GLU A 284 22.68 12.47 -28.35
C GLU A 284 22.63 13.66 -27.37
#